data_AF-A0A3C0U5D7-F1
#
_entry.id   AF-A0A3C0U5D7-F1
#
_cell.length_a   1.000
_cell.length_b   1.000
_cell.length_c   1.000
_cell.angle_alpha   90.00
_cell.angle_beta   90.00
_cell.angle_gamma   90.00
#
_symmetry.space_group_name_H-M   'P 1'
#
loop_
_entity.id
_entity.type
_entity.pdbx_description
1 polymer ?
#
loop_
_entity_poly.entity_id
_entity_poly.type
_entity_poly.pdbx_seq_one_letter_code
_entity_poly.pdbx_strand_id
1 'polypeptide(L)'
;MRPFLATVLFLFCSSLFAQNYNSNYRRVSREVEKVMSISSDIMDGVMTYDKKKKVNALVALQFDIWRKSKRSFARLDEDSEAQLLAVTTENIQSIVEINDGQLQAWLEDDIRSDYGHTYVAVLGQLYGEVLHELEVYATQNEVNVRASDIVERFEAQLNLLAYTTELKKGASSVDSLIVVLKNEIGRTDLSVMYKTQKEIVKALSKHLRGRGEELFYNGQTDLHEAYQKYYFGLLELASADLLADLTKMKYDLVESSSIAASTESSTRRTLSFFDNERKLLAKREARFVNRNLPKAPKK
;
A
#
# COMPACT_ATOMS: atom_id res chain seq x y z
N MET A 1 -26.54 -70.36 16.85
CA MET A 1 -26.05 -69.28 15.96
C MET A 1 -24.55 -69.40 15.90
N ARG A 2 -24.04 -70.18 14.93
CA ARG A 2 -23.29 -69.68 13.75
C ARG A 2 -22.13 -68.72 14.13
N PRO A 3 -20.87 -69.17 14.00
CA PRO A 3 -19.68 -68.34 14.04
C PRO A 3 -19.49 -67.67 12.67
N PHE A 4 -19.30 -66.36 12.61
CA PHE A 4 -18.73 -65.66 11.44
C PHE A 4 -18.35 -64.23 11.86
N LEU A 5 -17.21 -63.76 11.37
CA LEU A 5 -16.63 -62.40 11.52
C LEU A 5 -15.61 -62.19 12.65
N ALA A 6 -14.79 -63.20 12.88
CA ALA A 6 -13.35 -62.98 13.02
C ALA A 6 -12.70 -63.17 11.63
N THR A 7 -12.82 -62.15 10.75
CA THR A 7 -12.12 -61.98 9.44
C THR A 7 -12.84 -60.86 8.70
N VAL A 8 -12.13 -59.85 8.15
CA VAL A 8 -12.60 -58.55 7.60
C VAL A 8 -12.75 -57.51 8.74
N LEU A 9 -11.76 -56.71 9.12
CA LEU A 9 -10.87 -55.89 8.30
C LEU A 9 -9.60 -55.55 9.13
N PHE A 10 -8.71 -56.53 9.29
CA PHE A 10 -7.29 -56.28 9.51
C PHE A 10 -6.62 -56.38 8.14
N LEU A 11 -6.91 -55.41 7.25
CA LEU A 11 -6.29 -55.24 5.94
C LEU A 11 -6.72 -53.91 5.33
N PHE A 12 -6.06 -52.87 5.82
CA PHE A 12 -5.64 -51.60 5.20
C PHE A 12 -5.19 -50.74 6.38
N CYS A 13 -4.13 -51.14 7.10
CA CYS A 13 -2.77 -50.76 6.77
C CYS A 13 -2.70 -49.31 6.25
N SER A 14 -2.11 -48.45 7.09
CA SER A 14 -1.43 -47.22 6.68
C SER A 14 -2.25 -46.18 5.89
N SER A 15 -3.01 -45.36 6.61
CA SER A 15 -2.81 -43.91 6.44
C SER A 15 -1.83 -43.43 7.53
N LEU A 16 -0.56 -43.88 7.52
CA LEU A 16 0.44 -43.00 6.92
C LEU A 16 -0.26 -42.02 5.98
N PHE A 17 -0.66 -40.85 6.48
CA PHE A 17 -0.61 -39.67 5.62
C PHE A 17 0.81 -39.72 5.10
N ALA A 18 0.98 -40.29 3.90
CA ALA A 18 2.11 -39.98 3.09
C ALA A 18 2.08 -38.46 3.10
N GLN A 19 3.03 -37.84 3.80
CA GLN A 19 3.40 -36.50 3.44
C GLN A 19 3.69 -36.66 1.96
N ASN A 20 2.77 -36.26 1.07
CA ASN A 20 3.02 -36.24 -0.36
C ASN A 20 4.16 -35.23 -0.51
N TYR A 21 5.36 -35.79 -0.48
CA TYR A 21 6.59 -35.08 -0.19
C TYR A 21 7.08 -34.54 -1.52
N ASN A 22 6.40 -33.53 -2.03
CA ASN A 22 6.80 -32.93 -3.28
C ASN A 22 8.04 -32.05 -3.03
N SER A 23 9.21 -32.60 -3.38
CA SER A 23 10.50 -31.96 -3.15
C SER A 23 10.69 -30.70 -3.99
N ASN A 24 10.03 -30.66 -5.16
CA ASN A 24 10.12 -29.56 -6.11
C ASN A 24 9.25 -28.38 -5.67
N TYR A 25 8.02 -28.63 -5.20
CA TYR A 25 7.19 -27.60 -4.55
C TYR A 25 7.96 -26.89 -3.42
N ARG A 26 8.54 -27.66 -2.49
CA ARG A 26 9.28 -27.07 -1.36
C ARG A 26 10.51 -26.29 -1.81
N ARG A 27 11.12 -26.70 -2.91
CA ARG A 27 12.25 -26.00 -3.50
C ARG A 27 11.81 -24.66 -4.07
N VAL A 28 10.73 -24.63 -4.85
CA VAL A 28 10.17 -23.38 -5.39
C VAL A 28 9.73 -22.47 -4.26
N SER A 29 8.85 -22.95 -3.38
CA SER A 29 8.35 -22.22 -2.21
C SER A 29 9.47 -21.60 -1.37
N ARG A 30 10.52 -22.36 -1.03
CA ARG A 30 11.65 -21.84 -0.25
C ARG A 30 12.43 -20.73 -0.98
N GLU A 31 12.63 -20.86 -2.28
CA GLU A 31 13.33 -19.83 -3.05
C GLU A 31 12.47 -18.56 -3.19
N VAL A 32 11.16 -18.70 -3.38
CA VAL A 32 10.20 -17.59 -3.35
C VAL A 32 10.25 -16.87 -2.00
N GLU A 33 10.18 -17.61 -0.89
CA GLU A 33 10.24 -17.05 0.46
C GLU A 33 11.54 -16.28 0.73
N LYS A 34 12.69 -16.75 0.23
CA LYS A 34 13.96 -16.02 0.38
C LYS A 34 13.91 -14.66 -0.29
N VAL A 35 13.38 -14.59 -1.50
CA VAL A 35 13.26 -13.32 -2.24
C VAL A 35 12.21 -12.42 -1.58
N MET A 36 11.06 -12.99 -1.21
CA MET A 36 9.97 -12.30 -0.52
C MET A 36 10.41 -11.71 0.82
N SER A 37 11.24 -12.42 1.60
CA SER A 37 11.81 -11.90 2.84
C SER A 37 12.59 -10.60 2.61
N ILE A 38 13.36 -10.51 1.53
CA ILE A 38 14.11 -9.27 1.22
C ILE A 38 13.18 -8.21 0.64
N SER A 39 12.20 -8.58 -0.19
CA SER A 39 11.17 -7.64 -0.66
C SER A 39 10.39 -7.02 0.49
N SER A 40 10.06 -7.80 1.51
CA SER A 40 9.41 -7.36 2.75
C SER A 40 10.28 -6.34 3.51
N ASP A 41 11.60 -6.56 3.58
CA ASP A 41 12.53 -5.61 4.19
C ASP A 41 12.70 -4.33 3.34
N ILE A 42 12.66 -4.44 2.01
CA ILE A 42 12.64 -3.28 1.10
C ILE A 42 11.35 -2.48 1.32
N MET A 43 10.20 -3.15 1.44
CA MET A 43 8.91 -2.52 1.72
C MET A 43 8.92 -1.75 3.03
N ASP A 44 9.52 -2.28 4.10
CA ASP A 44 9.71 -1.52 5.34
C ASP A 44 10.45 -0.21 5.09
N GLY A 45 11.53 -0.25 4.30
CA GLY A 45 12.30 0.93 3.91
C GLY A 45 11.46 1.95 3.13
N VAL A 46 10.64 1.49 2.18
CA VAL A 46 9.75 2.34 1.38
C VAL A 46 8.66 2.97 2.25
N MET A 47 7.98 2.17 3.07
CA MET A 47 6.87 2.58 3.93
C MET A 47 7.30 3.52 5.07
N THR A 48 8.58 3.51 5.44
CA THR A 48 9.16 4.38 6.49
C THR A 48 10.05 5.49 5.96
N TYR A 49 10.20 5.61 4.63
CA TYR A 49 11.08 6.58 3.98
C TYR A 49 12.54 6.48 4.43
N ASP A 50 13.07 5.26 4.55
CA ASP A 50 14.43 5.02 4.97
C ASP A 50 15.45 5.51 3.93
N LYS A 51 16.70 5.67 4.35
CA LYS A 51 17.77 6.21 3.51
C LYS A 51 17.99 5.32 2.28
N LYS A 52 18.06 5.93 1.08
CA LYS A 52 18.40 5.26 -0.20
C LYS A 52 19.52 4.23 -0.06
N LYS A 53 20.64 4.59 0.58
CA LYS A 53 21.79 3.68 0.77
C LYS A 53 21.41 2.33 1.39
N LYS A 54 20.48 2.31 2.35
CA LYS A 54 20.02 1.07 2.99
C LYS A 54 19.11 0.27 2.07
N VAL A 55 18.16 0.95 1.41
CA VAL A 55 17.26 0.30 0.43
C VAL A 55 18.06 -0.32 -0.71
N ASN A 56 19.08 0.38 -1.22
CA ASN A 56 19.96 -0.11 -2.29
C ASN A 56 20.83 -1.30 -1.87
N ALA A 57 21.14 -1.44 -0.58
CA ALA A 57 21.83 -2.63 -0.08
C ALA A 57 20.91 -3.87 -0.11
N LEU A 58 19.62 -3.68 0.18
CA LEU A 58 18.60 -4.73 0.12
C LEU A 58 18.25 -5.10 -1.33
N VAL A 59 17.96 -4.08 -2.16
CA VAL A 59 18.48 -3.91 -3.53
C VAL A 59 19.29 -5.06 -4.13
N ALA A 60 20.61 -4.86 -4.00
CA ALA A 60 21.63 -5.78 -4.48
C ALA A 60 21.53 -7.18 -3.87
N LEU A 61 21.18 -7.30 -2.58
CA LEU A 61 21.03 -8.60 -1.92
C LEU A 61 19.89 -9.43 -2.55
N GLN A 62 18.77 -8.78 -2.88
CA GLN A 62 17.65 -9.43 -3.54
C GLN A 62 18.05 -9.94 -4.93
N PHE A 63 18.78 -9.12 -5.71
CA PHE A 63 19.28 -9.52 -7.02
C PHE A 63 20.19 -10.76 -6.92
N ASP A 64 21.10 -10.79 -5.94
CA ASP A 64 22.01 -11.92 -5.73
C ASP A 64 21.28 -13.21 -5.32
N ILE A 65 20.28 -13.09 -4.45
CA ILE A 65 19.42 -14.21 -4.04
C ILE A 65 18.65 -14.70 -5.26
N TRP A 66 18.02 -13.81 -6.01
CA TRP A 66 17.23 -14.16 -7.19
C TRP A 66 18.06 -14.89 -8.25
N ARG A 67 19.30 -14.42 -8.50
CA ARG A 67 20.23 -15.10 -9.41
C ARG A 67 20.57 -16.53 -8.96
N LYS A 68 20.60 -16.80 -7.66
CA LYS A 68 20.79 -18.16 -7.12
C LYS A 68 19.51 -18.99 -7.25
N SER A 69 18.35 -18.40 -6.97
CA SER A 69 17.03 -19.02 -7.11
C SER A 69 16.74 -19.44 -8.55
N LYS A 70 17.01 -18.59 -9.54
CA LYS A 70 16.92 -18.93 -10.98
C LYS A 70 17.73 -20.18 -11.35
N ARG A 71 18.96 -20.29 -10.83
CA ARG A 71 19.80 -21.49 -11.04
C ARG A 71 19.23 -22.73 -10.34
N SER A 72 18.45 -22.54 -9.29
CA SER A 72 17.72 -23.61 -8.63
C SER A 72 16.58 -24.08 -9.53
N PHE A 73 15.77 -23.15 -10.04
CA PHE A 73 14.62 -23.43 -10.91
C PHE A 73 15.03 -24.09 -12.23
N ALA A 74 16.16 -23.70 -12.81
CA ALA A 74 16.69 -24.31 -14.03
C ALA A 74 17.05 -25.81 -13.92
N ARG A 75 16.98 -26.40 -12.72
CA ARG A 75 17.18 -27.86 -12.50
C ARG A 75 15.85 -28.59 -12.27
N LEU A 76 14.72 -27.93 -12.51
CA LEU A 76 13.39 -28.49 -12.47
C LEU A 76 12.90 -28.53 -13.91
N ASP A 77 12.69 -29.73 -14.44
CA ASP A 77 12.42 -30.02 -15.85
C ASP A 77 11.16 -30.86 -16.06
N GLU A 78 10.37 -31.07 -15.00
CA GLU A 78 9.10 -31.78 -15.08
C GLU A 78 8.00 -30.90 -15.71
N ASP A 79 7.26 -31.43 -16.68
CA ASP A 79 6.17 -30.72 -17.37
C ASP A 79 5.07 -30.22 -16.41
N SER A 80 4.86 -30.95 -15.30
CA SER A 80 3.92 -30.62 -14.23
C SER A 80 4.24 -29.27 -13.56
N GLU A 81 5.48 -28.80 -13.64
CA GLU A 81 5.97 -27.58 -12.98
C GLU A 81 6.16 -26.41 -13.94
N ALA A 82 6.05 -26.64 -15.25
CA ALA A 82 6.36 -25.63 -16.26
C ALA A 82 5.59 -24.32 -16.04
N GLN A 83 4.29 -24.41 -15.72
CA GLN A 83 3.45 -23.24 -15.44
C GLN A 83 3.88 -22.53 -14.15
N LEU A 84 4.07 -23.28 -13.05
CA LEU A 84 4.53 -22.72 -11.78
C LEU A 84 5.86 -21.99 -11.93
N LEU A 85 6.82 -22.59 -12.63
CA LEU A 85 8.13 -22.01 -12.86
C LEU A 85 8.06 -20.79 -13.78
N ALA A 86 7.21 -20.80 -14.80
CA ALA A 86 7.00 -19.65 -15.68
C ALA A 86 6.47 -18.44 -14.90
N VAL A 87 5.33 -18.58 -14.21
CA VAL A 87 4.70 -17.51 -13.42
C VAL A 87 5.66 -17.01 -12.33
N THR A 88 6.27 -17.93 -11.58
CA THR A 88 7.22 -17.57 -10.51
C THR A 88 8.42 -16.81 -11.08
N THR A 89 8.95 -17.23 -12.22
CA THR A 89 10.14 -16.60 -12.81
C THR A 89 9.83 -15.23 -13.38
N GLU A 90 8.71 -15.08 -14.09
CA GLU A 90 8.29 -13.81 -14.68
C GLU A 90 7.97 -12.77 -13.62
N ASN A 91 7.18 -13.14 -12.60
CA ASN A 91 6.74 -12.19 -11.58
C ASN A 91 7.88 -11.79 -10.63
N ILE A 92 8.73 -12.73 -10.20
CA ILE A 92 9.90 -12.38 -9.40
C ILE A 92 10.90 -11.55 -10.22
N GLN A 93 11.10 -11.87 -11.50
CA GLN A 93 11.95 -11.05 -12.36
C GLN A 93 11.41 -9.62 -12.47
N SER A 94 10.11 -9.45 -12.68
CA SER A 94 9.45 -8.15 -12.72
C SER A 94 9.64 -7.36 -11.42
N ILE A 95 9.52 -8.03 -10.26
CA ILE A 95 9.80 -7.40 -8.95
C ILE A 95 11.26 -6.92 -8.88
N VAL A 96 12.23 -7.74 -9.29
CA VAL A 96 13.65 -7.35 -9.28
C VAL A 96 13.89 -6.15 -10.21
N GLU A 97 13.27 -6.12 -11.38
CA GLU A 97 13.38 -5.01 -12.34
C GLU A 97 12.75 -3.71 -11.83
N ILE A 98 11.60 -3.78 -11.18
CA ILE A 98 10.97 -2.62 -10.53
C ILE A 98 11.92 -2.06 -9.45
N ASN A 99 12.53 -2.95 -8.67
CA ASN A 99 13.41 -2.58 -7.56
C ASN A 99 14.73 -1.93 -8.03
N ASP A 100 15.27 -2.38 -9.16
CA ASP A 100 16.49 -1.85 -9.76
C ASP A 100 16.25 -0.65 -10.70
N GLY A 101 15.00 -0.46 -11.14
CA GLY A 101 14.60 0.62 -12.05
C GLY A 101 13.78 1.72 -11.37
N GLN A 102 12.45 1.58 -11.42
CA GLN A 102 11.52 2.62 -10.99
C GLN A 102 11.69 3.01 -9.52
N LEU A 103 11.95 2.04 -8.64
CA LEU A 103 12.21 2.31 -7.23
C LEU A 103 13.48 3.16 -7.05
N GLN A 104 14.54 2.92 -7.84
CA GLN A 104 15.77 3.70 -7.76
C GLN A 104 15.56 5.15 -8.17
N ALA A 105 14.80 5.37 -9.25
CA ALA A 105 14.42 6.72 -9.69
C ALA A 105 13.62 7.45 -8.61
N TRP A 106 12.64 6.77 -8.00
CA TRP A 106 11.86 7.37 -6.91
C TRP A 106 12.68 7.70 -5.67
N LEU A 107 13.67 6.87 -5.31
CA LEU A 107 14.58 7.12 -4.19
C LEU A 107 15.54 8.30 -4.44
N GLU A 108 15.71 8.73 -5.71
CA GLU A 108 16.47 9.93 -6.09
C GLU A 108 15.64 11.21 -6.04
N ASP A 109 14.33 11.08 -6.26
CA ASP A 109 13.36 12.17 -6.23
C ASP A 109 12.81 12.44 -4.81
N ASP A 110 11.68 13.14 -4.70
CA ASP A 110 10.96 13.30 -3.43
C ASP A 110 10.30 11.97 -3.03
N ILE A 111 10.98 11.28 -2.11
CA ILE A 111 10.60 10.02 -1.48
C ILE A 111 9.23 10.12 -0.75
N ARG A 112 8.64 11.32 -0.61
CA ARG A 112 7.31 11.51 0.00
C ARG A 112 6.16 11.55 -1.01
N SER A 113 6.45 11.34 -2.29
CA SER A 113 5.42 11.21 -3.31
C SER A 113 4.61 9.91 -3.15
N ASP A 114 3.45 9.85 -3.80
CA ASP A 114 2.50 8.73 -3.63
C ASP A 114 2.99 7.39 -4.20
N TYR A 115 4.09 7.41 -4.96
CA TYR A 115 4.65 6.21 -5.61
C TYR A 115 4.98 5.09 -4.62
N GLY A 116 5.38 5.39 -3.38
CA GLY A 116 5.63 4.34 -2.37
C GLY A 116 4.44 3.42 -2.14
N HIS A 117 3.20 3.94 -2.20
CA HIS A 117 1.99 3.12 -2.08
C HIS A 117 1.74 2.30 -3.34
N THR A 118 1.93 2.91 -4.52
CA THR A 118 1.81 2.21 -5.80
C THR A 118 2.80 1.05 -5.90
N TYR A 119 4.05 1.28 -5.49
CA TYR A 119 5.10 0.27 -5.44
C TYR A 119 4.69 -0.94 -4.60
N VAL A 120 4.24 -0.73 -3.35
CA VAL A 120 3.84 -1.84 -2.48
C VAL A 120 2.62 -2.58 -3.04
N ALA A 121 1.65 -1.86 -3.63
CA ALA A 121 0.48 -2.48 -4.26
C ALA A 121 0.87 -3.39 -5.45
N VAL A 122 1.80 -2.94 -6.30
CA VAL A 122 2.31 -3.74 -7.43
C VAL A 122 3.06 -4.98 -6.94
N LEU A 123 3.91 -4.85 -5.93
CA LEU A 123 4.58 -6.00 -5.31
C LEU A 123 3.57 -7.00 -4.74
N GLY A 124 2.51 -6.50 -4.08
CA GLY A 124 1.44 -7.32 -3.56
C GLY A 124 0.72 -8.13 -4.64
N GLN A 125 0.43 -7.51 -5.79
CA GLN A 125 -0.16 -8.20 -6.94
C GLN A 125 0.76 -9.31 -7.47
N LEU A 126 2.03 -8.99 -7.76
CA LEU A 126 2.98 -9.92 -8.35
C LEU A 126 3.24 -11.13 -7.43
N TYR A 127 3.40 -10.90 -6.13
CA TYR A 127 3.53 -11.99 -5.17
C TYR A 127 2.22 -12.77 -4.98
N GLY A 128 1.06 -12.10 -5.03
CA GLY A 128 -0.24 -12.76 -4.98
C GLY A 128 -0.44 -13.76 -6.10
N GLU A 129 -0.03 -13.42 -7.33
CA GLU A 129 -0.05 -14.33 -8.48
C GLU A 129 0.89 -15.54 -8.28
N VAL A 130 2.10 -15.33 -7.73
CA VAL A 130 3.03 -16.43 -7.41
C VAL A 130 2.48 -17.35 -6.32
N LEU A 131 1.91 -16.77 -5.26
CA LEU A 131 1.33 -17.54 -4.15
C LEU A 131 0.10 -18.32 -4.60
N HIS A 132 -0.73 -17.74 -5.47
CA HIS A 132 -1.87 -18.42 -6.07
C HIS A 132 -1.40 -19.63 -6.91
N GLU A 133 -0.38 -19.46 -7.74
CA GLU A 133 0.13 -20.56 -8.56
C GLU A 133 0.77 -21.69 -7.70
N LEU A 134 1.43 -21.33 -6.59
CA LEU A 134 1.90 -22.29 -5.61
C LEU A 134 0.73 -23.07 -4.97
N GLU A 135 -0.37 -22.42 -4.65
CA GLU A 135 -1.58 -23.05 -4.10
C GLU A 135 -2.23 -23.99 -5.13
N VAL A 136 -2.34 -23.57 -6.39
CA VAL A 136 -2.85 -24.38 -7.50
C VAL A 136 -1.99 -25.64 -7.66
N TYR A 137 -0.67 -25.50 -7.74
CA TYR A 137 0.25 -26.63 -7.86
C TYR A 137 0.13 -27.57 -6.65
N ALA A 138 0.09 -27.01 -5.43
CA ALA A 138 -0.04 -27.80 -4.21
C ALA A 138 -1.35 -28.60 -4.18
N THR A 139 -2.46 -27.99 -4.63
CA THR A 139 -3.77 -28.64 -4.69
C THR A 139 -3.79 -29.75 -5.72
N GLN A 140 -3.29 -29.50 -6.93
CA GLN A 140 -3.24 -30.49 -8.01
C GLN A 140 -2.37 -31.71 -7.67
N ASN A 141 -1.31 -31.50 -6.90
CA ASN A 141 -0.34 -32.53 -6.52
C ASN A 141 -0.52 -33.03 -5.08
N GLU A 142 -1.64 -32.67 -4.42
CA GLU A 142 -1.99 -33.05 -3.04
C GLU A 142 -0.85 -32.80 -2.03
N VAL A 143 -0.11 -31.71 -2.19
CA VAL A 143 1.04 -31.35 -1.37
C VAL A 143 0.57 -30.74 -0.06
N ASN A 144 1.08 -31.27 1.06
CA ASN A 144 0.82 -30.66 2.36
C ASN A 144 1.67 -29.40 2.56
N VAL A 145 1.02 -28.23 2.54
CA VAL A 145 1.63 -26.91 2.68
C VAL A 145 1.74 -26.52 4.16
N ARG A 146 2.87 -25.91 4.55
CA ARG A 146 3.06 -25.37 5.89
C ARG A 146 2.83 -23.87 5.89
N ALA A 147 2.32 -23.34 7.01
CA ALA A 147 2.28 -21.90 7.24
C ALA A 147 3.69 -21.30 7.17
N SER A 148 3.77 -20.07 6.66
CA SER A 148 5.01 -19.35 6.43
C SER A 148 4.96 -17.99 7.11
N ASP A 149 5.80 -17.81 8.14
CA ASP A 149 5.93 -16.54 8.86
C ASP A 149 6.31 -15.38 7.91
N ILE A 150 6.97 -15.68 6.78
CA ILE A 150 7.37 -14.69 5.78
C ILE A 150 6.14 -14.22 4.99
N VAL A 151 5.29 -15.16 4.57
CA VAL A 151 4.04 -14.85 3.85
C VAL A 151 3.09 -14.09 4.78
N GLU A 152 2.91 -14.55 6.02
CA GLU A 152 2.07 -13.87 7.02
C GLU A 152 2.56 -12.43 7.29
N ARG A 153 3.88 -12.23 7.40
CA ARG A 153 4.45 -10.87 7.53
C ARG A 153 4.13 -10.01 6.32
N PHE A 154 4.32 -10.55 5.11
CA PHE A 154 4.09 -9.83 3.87
C PHE A 154 2.61 -9.41 3.73
N GLU A 155 1.69 -10.33 4.00
CA GLU A 155 0.24 -10.04 4.03
C GLU A 155 -0.12 -8.97 5.07
N ALA A 156 0.48 -9.03 6.27
CA ALA A 156 0.28 -8.01 7.29
C ALA A 156 0.78 -6.61 6.85
N GLN A 157 1.88 -6.53 6.09
CA GLN A 157 2.35 -5.28 5.48
C GLN A 157 1.37 -4.76 4.43
N LEU A 158 0.82 -5.63 3.58
CA LEU A 158 -0.19 -5.26 2.58
C LEU A 158 -1.48 -4.76 3.24
N ASN A 159 -1.94 -5.44 4.30
CA ASN A 159 -3.12 -5.03 5.07
C ASN A 159 -2.91 -3.65 5.72
N LEU A 160 -1.69 -3.38 6.24
CA LEU A 160 -1.35 -2.07 6.77
C LEU A 160 -1.40 -0.98 5.69
N LEU A 161 -0.87 -1.26 4.50
CA LEU A 161 -0.92 -0.33 3.37
C LEU A 161 -2.35 -0.09 2.89
N ALA A 162 -3.17 -1.14 2.79
CA ALA A 162 -4.56 -1.02 2.38
C ALA A 162 -5.32 -0.08 3.33
N TYR A 163 -5.10 -0.24 4.63
CA TYR A 163 -5.67 0.63 5.66
C TYR A 163 -5.21 2.10 5.51
N THR A 164 -3.91 2.37 5.34
CA THR A 164 -3.44 3.75 5.19
C THR A 164 -3.92 4.39 3.88
N THR A 165 -4.00 3.60 2.80
CA THR A 165 -4.50 4.04 1.48
C THR A 165 -5.97 4.43 1.56
N GLU A 166 -6.78 3.64 2.26
CA GLU A 166 -8.20 3.94 2.45
C GLU A 166 -8.40 5.27 3.19
N LEU A 167 -7.66 5.49 4.28
CA LEU A 167 -7.71 6.75 5.03
C LEU A 167 -7.30 7.96 4.17
N LYS A 168 -6.32 7.79 3.29
CA LYS A 168 -5.78 8.85 2.40
C LYS A 168 -6.66 9.16 1.19
N LYS A 169 -7.59 8.27 0.83
CA LYS A 169 -8.46 8.43 -0.35
C LYS A 169 -9.20 9.77 -0.35
N GLY A 170 -9.66 10.23 0.81
CA GLY A 170 -10.33 11.54 0.93
C GLY A 170 -9.42 12.74 0.78
N ALA A 171 -8.20 12.66 1.33
CA ALA A 171 -7.20 13.71 1.23
C ALA A 171 -6.77 13.95 -0.23
N SER A 172 -6.62 12.90 -1.03
CA SER A 172 -6.18 13.02 -2.44
C SER A 172 -7.10 13.90 -3.30
N SER A 173 -8.42 13.75 -3.15
CA SER A 173 -9.43 14.56 -3.85
C SER A 173 -9.33 16.02 -3.45
N VAL A 174 -9.21 16.27 -2.14
CA VAL A 174 -9.10 17.62 -1.58
C VAL A 174 -7.80 18.31 -2.03
N ASP A 175 -6.68 17.59 -2.01
CA ASP A 175 -5.37 18.09 -2.43
C ASP A 175 -5.39 18.57 -3.90
N SER A 176 -6.03 17.81 -4.79
CA SER A 176 -6.13 18.20 -6.21
C SER A 176 -6.98 19.47 -6.41
N LEU A 177 -8.08 19.62 -5.68
CA LEU A 177 -8.92 20.82 -5.72
C LEU A 177 -8.21 22.05 -5.13
N ILE A 178 -7.38 21.87 -4.10
CA ILE A 178 -6.55 22.95 -3.55
C ILE A 178 -5.53 23.44 -4.58
N VAL A 179 -4.93 22.55 -5.36
CA VAL A 179 -4.01 22.94 -6.45
C VAL A 179 -4.73 23.78 -7.50
N VAL A 180 -5.96 23.40 -7.88
CA VAL A 180 -6.79 24.21 -8.79
C VAL A 180 -7.02 25.60 -8.20
N LEU A 181 -7.45 25.71 -6.94
CA LEU A 181 -7.65 27.01 -6.29
C LEU A 181 -6.38 27.87 -6.28
N LYS A 182 -5.22 27.30 -5.96
CA LYS A 182 -3.94 28.03 -5.94
C LYS A 182 -3.60 28.60 -7.30
N ASN A 183 -3.92 27.89 -8.38
CA ASN A 183 -3.64 28.33 -9.75
C ASN A 183 -4.56 29.46 -10.21
N GLU A 184 -5.76 29.57 -9.63
CA GLU A 184 -6.75 30.60 -10.01
C GLU A 184 -6.62 31.91 -9.21
N ILE A 185 -5.87 31.92 -8.10
CA ILE A 185 -5.63 33.16 -7.34
C ILE A 185 -4.93 34.20 -8.23
N GLY A 186 -5.57 35.36 -8.41
CA GLY A 186 -5.07 36.46 -9.23
C GLY A 186 -5.39 36.35 -10.73
N ARG A 187 -6.14 35.32 -11.17
CA ARG A 187 -6.55 35.11 -12.57
C ARG A 187 -8.01 35.48 -12.86
N THR A 188 -8.70 36.12 -11.91
CA THR A 188 -10.07 36.68 -12.02
C THR A 188 -11.24 35.71 -12.26
N ASP A 189 -11.03 34.40 -12.46
CA ASP A 189 -12.15 33.45 -12.56
C ASP A 189 -12.68 33.02 -11.18
N LEU A 190 -13.40 33.94 -10.53
CA LEU A 190 -14.06 33.66 -9.25
C LEU A 190 -15.09 32.53 -9.36
N SER A 191 -15.70 32.32 -10.52
CA SER A 191 -16.71 31.27 -10.69
C SER A 191 -16.09 29.88 -10.52
N VAL A 192 -14.90 29.67 -11.11
CA VAL A 192 -14.11 28.45 -10.88
C VAL A 192 -13.75 28.33 -9.42
N MET A 193 -13.23 29.39 -8.78
CA MET A 193 -12.83 29.35 -7.37
C MET A 193 -13.99 28.96 -6.43
N TYR A 194 -15.17 29.56 -6.60
CA TYR A 194 -16.37 29.20 -5.82
C TYR A 194 -16.82 27.77 -6.06
N LYS A 195 -16.80 27.32 -7.32
CA LYS A 195 -17.15 25.94 -7.67
C LYS A 195 -16.18 24.96 -7.01
N THR A 196 -14.87 25.22 -7.08
CA THR A 196 -13.84 24.39 -6.47
C THR A 196 -13.95 24.38 -4.95
N GLN A 197 -14.21 25.53 -4.31
CA GLN A 197 -14.47 25.58 -2.86
C GLN A 197 -15.66 24.71 -2.46
N LYS A 198 -16.76 24.76 -3.23
CA LYS A 198 -17.94 23.92 -2.98
C LYS A 198 -17.63 22.43 -3.15
N GLU A 199 -16.82 22.09 -4.14
CA GLU A 199 -16.35 20.72 -4.37
C GLU A 199 -15.46 20.21 -3.22
N ILE A 200 -14.60 21.07 -2.65
CA ILE A 200 -13.78 20.73 -1.46
C ILE A 200 -14.69 20.42 -0.28
N VAL A 201 -15.65 21.31 0.03
CA VAL A 201 -16.61 21.11 1.11
C VAL A 201 -17.39 19.80 0.91
N LYS A 202 -17.81 19.51 -0.33
CA LYS A 202 -18.52 18.27 -0.66
C LYS A 202 -17.64 17.02 -0.47
N ALA A 203 -16.38 17.07 -0.90
CA ALA A 203 -15.43 15.97 -0.76
C ALA A 203 -15.19 15.66 0.72
N LEU A 204 -14.87 16.68 1.53
CA LEU A 204 -14.66 16.55 2.97
C LEU A 204 -15.93 16.05 3.69
N SER A 205 -17.09 16.63 3.36
CA SER A 205 -18.37 16.21 3.94
C SER A 205 -18.70 14.75 3.63
N LYS A 206 -18.39 14.26 2.42
CA LYS A 206 -18.63 12.86 2.05
C LYS A 206 -17.81 11.91 2.92
N HIS A 207 -16.53 12.22 3.14
CA HIS A 207 -15.66 11.40 3.99
C HIS A 207 -16.10 11.40 5.45
N LEU A 208 -16.57 12.54 5.96
CA LEU A 208 -17.06 12.63 7.35
C LEU A 208 -18.43 11.97 7.59
N ARG A 209 -19.25 11.78 6.54
CA ARG A 209 -20.59 11.15 6.66
C ARG A 209 -20.56 9.63 6.78
N GLY A 210 -19.50 8.95 6.37
CA GLY A 210 -19.35 7.49 6.47
C GLY A 210 -19.07 6.97 7.88
N ARG A 211 -19.22 7.82 8.90
CA ARG A 211 -18.80 7.56 10.27
C ARG A 211 -19.70 6.50 10.93
N GLY A 212 -19.11 5.35 11.29
CA GLY A 212 -19.77 4.32 12.10
C GLY A 212 -19.49 2.86 11.70
N GLU A 213 -18.97 2.61 10.50
CA GLU A 213 -18.72 1.25 9.97
C GLU A 213 -17.22 0.92 9.82
N GLU A 214 -16.34 1.75 10.37
CA GLU A 214 -14.91 1.71 10.06
C GLU A 214 -14.15 0.69 10.92
N LEU A 215 -13.37 -0.18 10.25
CA LEU A 215 -12.48 -1.13 10.89
C LEU A 215 -11.16 -0.44 11.27
N PHE A 216 -10.81 -0.46 12.56
CA PHE A 216 -9.53 0.04 13.05
C PHE A 216 -8.41 -0.99 12.83
N TYR A 217 -7.25 -0.56 12.35
CA TYR A 217 -6.11 -1.45 12.18
C TYR A 217 -5.62 -1.95 13.55
N ASN A 218 -5.78 -3.25 13.80
CA ASN A 218 -5.49 -3.89 15.09
C ASN A 218 -6.16 -3.17 16.29
N GLY A 219 -7.36 -2.61 16.11
CA GLY A 219 -8.07 -1.88 17.16
C GLY A 219 -7.48 -0.51 17.52
N GLN A 220 -6.48 -0.01 16.77
CA GLN A 220 -5.89 1.31 17.01
C GLN A 220 -6.68 2.41 16.30
N THR A 221 -7.09 3.43 17.05
CA THR A 221 -7.84 4.57 16.53
C THR A 221 -6.96 5.77 16.19
N ASP A 222 -5.72 5.83 16.69
CA ASP A 222 -4.83 7.00 16.63
C ASP A 222 -4.72 7.64 15.24
N LEU A 223 -4.44 6.84 14.21
CA LEU A 223 -4.27 7.35 12.85
C LEU A 223 -5.60 7.79 12.25
N HIS A 224 -6.65 7.01 12.47
CA HIS A 224 -7.99 7.34 12.03
C HIS A 224 -8.47 8.68 12.64
N GLU A 225 -8.30 8.86 13.96
CA GLU A 225 -8.63 10.11 14.64
C GLU A 225 -7.79 11.29 14.13
N ALA A 226 -6.52 11.07 13.79
CA ALA A 226 -5.68 12.10 13.20
C ALA A 226 -6.22 12.55 11.82
N TYR A 227 -6.65 11.60 10.98
CA TYR A 227 -7.30 11.88 9.69
C TYR A 227 -8.64 12.58 9.88
N GLN A 228 -9.45 12.19 10.88
CA GLN A 228 -10.70 12.88 11.20
C GLN A 228 -10.45 14.34 11.60
N LYS A 229 -9.53 14.59 12.55
CA LYS A 229 -9.18 15.95 12.99
C LYS A 229 -8.70 16.80 11.82
N TYR A 230 -7.90 16.21 10.93
CA TYR A 230 -7.47 16.84 9.68
C TYR A 230 -8.68 17.24 8.82
N TYR A 231 -9.59 16.31 8.51
CA TYR A 231 -10.75 16.59 7.68
C TYR A 231 -11.71 17.62 8.28
N PHE A 232 -11.93 17.61 9.60
CA PHE A 232 -12.72 18.64 10.27
C PHE A 232 -12.07 20.02 10.18
N GLY A 233 -10.78 20.12 10.49
CA GLY A 233 -10.05 21.39 10.38
C GLY A 233 -10.06 21.94 8.95
N LEU A 234 -9.86 21.07 7.95
CA LEU A 234 -9.95 21.48 6.55
C LEU A 234 -11.36 21.95 6.15
N LEU A 235 -12.40 21.32 6.69
CA LEU A 235 -13.78 21.68 6.39
C LEU A 235 -14.11 23.07 6.96
N GLU A 236 -13.69 23.35 8.19
CA GLU A 236 -13.83 24.66 8.82
C GLU A 236 -13.13 25.75 7.99
N LEU A 237 -11.87 25.53 7.63
CA LEU A 237 -11.09 26.46 6.80
C LEU A 237 -11.73 26.70 5.43
N ALA A 238 -12.20 25.63 4.77
CA ALA A 238 -12.81 25.74 3.45
C ALA A 238 -14.20 26.41 3.49
N SER A 239 -14.97 26.19 4.56
CA SER A 239 -16.35 26.68 4.67
C SER A 239 -16.46 28.11 5.20
N ALA A 240 -15.57 28.53 6.11
CA ALA A 240 -15.59 29.85 6.72
C ALA A 240 -14.57 30.79 6.08
N ASP A 241 -13.27 30.52 6.27
CA ASP A 241 -12.20 31.46 5.91
C ASP A 241 -12.08 31.64 4.40
N LEU A 242 -12.02 30.52 3.66
CA LEU A 242 -11.93 30.58 2.20
C LEU A 242 -13.19 31.20 1.58
N LEU A 243 -14.38 30.86 2.08
CA LEU A 243 -15.63 31.44 1.57
C LEU A 243 -15.70 32.95 1.84
N ALA A 244 -15.26 33.40 3.01
CA ALA A 244 -15.23 34.81 3.37
C ALA A 244 -14.28 35.60 2.46
N ASP A 245 -13.09 35.08 2.20
CA ASP A 245 -12.12 35.72 1.31
C ASP A 245 -12.61 35.75 -0.15
N LEU A 246 -13.18 34.64 -0.66
CA LEU A 246 -13.80 34.62 -2.00
C LEU A 246 -14.94 35.63 -2.12
N THR A 247 -15.75 35.78 -1.07
CA THR A 247 -16.87 36.73 -1.02
C THR A 247 -16.41 38.17 -1.02
N LYS A 248 -15.38 38.51 -0.24
CA LYS A 248 -14.76 39.84 -0.30
C LYS A 248 -14.23 40.16 -1.70
N MET A 249 -13.48 39.24 -2.32
CA MET A 249 -12.97 39.45 -3.69
C MET A 249 -14.11 39.67 -4.70
N LYS A 250 -15.25 38.99 -4.54
CA LYS A 250 -16.42 39.20 -5.38
C LYS A 250 -17.02 40.60 -5.20
N TYR A 251 -17.16 41.08 -3.97
CA TYR A 251 -17.63 42.44 -3.70
C TYR A 251 -16.65 43.50 -4.23
N ASP A 252 -15.35 43.31 -4.04
CA ASP A 252 -14.32 44.23 -4.51
C ASP A 252 -14.36 44.44 -6.04
N LEU A 253 -14.59 43.36 -6.81
CA LEU A 253 -14.77 43.44 -8.26
C LEU A 253 -16.02 44.23 -8.67
N VAL A 254 -17.07 44.20 -7.83
CA VAL A 254 -18.32 44.95 -8.09
C VAL A 254 -18.15 46.42 -7.71
N GLU A 255 -17.39 46.72 -6.65
CA GLU A 255 -17.28 48.07 -6.06
C GLU A 255 -16.02 48.86 -6.50
N SER A 256 -15.13 48.27 -7.32
CA SER A 256 -13.93 48.94 -7.87
C SER A 256 -12.96 49.50 -6.81
N SER A 257 -12.88 48.86 -5.64
CA SER A 257 -12.02 49.27 -4.52
C SER A 257 -10.77 48.37 -4.42
N SER A 258 -9.65 48.92 -3.97
CA SER A 258 -8.30 48.32 -4.06
C SER A 258 -8.02 47.15 -3.09
N ILE A 259 -9.05 46.45 -2.60
CA ILE A 259 -8.95 45.46 -1.50
C ILE A 259 -8.46 44.09 -2.02
N ALA A 260 -8.50 43.85 -3.33
CA ALA A 260 -8.13 42.59 -3.99
C ALA A 260 -6.76 42.03 -3.57
N ALA A 261 -5.72 42.86 -3.49
CA ALA A 261 -4.37 42.40 -3.14
C ALA A 261 -4.27 41.87 -1.68
N SER A 262 -4.97 42.50 -0.75
CA SER A 262 -5.00 42.05 0.66
C SER A 262 -5.78 40.74 0.79
N THR A 263 -6.89 40.60 0.06
CA THR A 263 -7.74 39.40 0.11
C THR A 263 -7.10 38.21 -0.62
N GLU A 264 -6.39 38.45 -1.73
CA GLU A 264 -5.55 37.43 -2.38
C GLU A 264 -4.45 36.94 -1.44
N SER A 265 -3.78 37.85 -0.72
CA SER A 265 -2.77 37.47 0.27
C SER A 265 -3.37 36.66 1.42
N SER A 266 -4.57 37.00 1.88
CA SER A 266 -5.30 36.25 2.91
C SER A 266 -5.63 34.83 2.40
N THR A 267 -6.19 34.73 1.19
CA THR A 267 -6.52 33.46 0.55
C THR A 267 -5.29 32.56 0.42
N ARG A 268 -4.15 33.11 -0.04
CA ARG A 268 -2.88 32.38 -0.13
C ARG A 268 -2.41 31.87 1.24
N ARG A 269 -2.60 32.67 2.29
CA ARG A 269 -2.27 32.26 3.67
C ARG A 269 -3.17 31.11 4.11
N THR A 270 -4.49 31.20 3.90
CA THR A 270 -5.44 30.12 4.17
C THR A 270 -5.04 28.83 3.46
N LEU A 271 -4.71 28.89 2.16
CA LEU A 271 -4.25 27.72 1.40
C LEU A 271 -2.89 27.16 1.86
N SER A 272 -2.03 27.99 2.46
CA SER A 272 -0.76 27.51 3.05
C SER A 272 -0.97 26.70 4.34
N PHE A 273 -2.06 26.92 5.08
CA PHE A 273 -2.41 26.09 6.24
C PHE A 273 -2.73 24.66 5.82
N PHE A 274 -3.39 24.46 4.68
CA PHE A 274 -3.64 23.12 4.13
C PHE A 274 -2.34 22.34 3.89
N ASP A 275 -1.30 22.99 3.34
CA ASP A 275 0.00 22.34 3.11
C ASP A 275 0.69 21.95 4.43
N ASN A 276 0.56 22.79 5.45
CA ASN A 276 1.16 22.53 6.76
C ASN A 276 0.47 21.36 7.47
N GLU A 277 -0.86 21.34 7.45
CA GLU A 277 -1.65 20.23 8.02
C GLU A 277 -1.38 18.93 7.27
N ARG A 278 -1.28 18.96 5.94
CA ARG A 278 -0.90 17.80 5.13
C ARG A 278 0.46 17.25 5.53
N LYS A 279 1.46 18.12 5.73
CA LYS A 279 2.81 17.71 6.19
C LYS A 279 2.77 17.09 7.60
N LEU A 280 1.94 17.61 8.49
CA LEU A 280 1.78 17.06 9.84
C LEU A 280 1.10 15.68 9.81
N LEU A 281 0.07 15.52 8.98
CA LEU A 281 -0.61 14.25 8.80
C LEU A 281 0.33 13.17 8.24
N ALA A 282 1.11 13.49 7.21
CA ALA A 282 2.11 12.57 6.66
C ALA A 282 3.14 12.12 7.71
N LYS A 283 3.55 12.99 8.63
CA LYS A 283 4.43 12.61 9.76
C LYS A 283 3.75 11.68 10.75
N ARG A 284 2.46 11.88 11.04
CA ARG A 284 1.69 11.01 11.93
C ARG A 284 1.50 9.62 11.31
N GLU A 285 1.18 9.57 10.02
CA GLU A 285 1.08 8.33 9.26
C GLU A 285 2.40 7.56 9.26
N ALA A 286 3.53 8.20 8.94
CA ALA A 286 4.84 7.55 8.97
C ALA A 286 5.17 6.95 10.35
N ARG A 287 4.81 7.64 11.44
CA ARG A 287 4.99 7.13 12.81
C ARG A 287 4.07 5.95 13.10
N PHE A 288 2.82 6.02 12.68
CA PHE A 288 1.85 4.94 12.84
C PHE A 288 2.29 3.68 12.11
N VAL A 289 2.71 3.83 10.85
CA VAL A 289 3.22 2.73 10.03
C VAL A 289 4.43 2.10 10.71
N ASN A 290 5.45 2.89 11.05
CA ASN A 290 6.66 2.38 11.70
C ASN A 290 6.37 1.62 13.02
N ARG A 291 5.36 2.07 13.79
CA ARG A 291 4.96 1.39 15.04
C ARG A 291 4.25 0.04 14.79
N ASN A 292 3.55 -0.08 13.67
CA ASN A 292 2.67 -1.21 13.37
C ASN A 292 3.24 -2.17 12.31
N LEU A 293 4.42 -1.90 11.77
CA LEU A 293 5.08 -2.82 10.86
C LEU A 293 5.31 -4.18 11.55
N PRO A 294 4.92 -5.28 10.90
CA PRO A 294 5.15 -6.62 11.42
C PRO A 294 6.65 -6.92 11.49
N LYS A 295 7.09 -7.49 12.61
CA LYS A 295 8.50 -7.79 12.84
C LYS A 295 8.97 -8.89 11.89
N ALA A 296 10.21 -8.77 11.42
CA ALA A 296 10.87 -9.83 10.67
C ALA A 296 10.90 -11.14 11.49
N PRO A 297 10.60 -12.31 10.87
CA PRO A 297 10.75 -13.60 11.52
C PRO A 297 12.20 -13.80 11.95
N LYS A 298 12.41 -14.51 13.07
CA LYS A 298 13.76 -14.88 13.50
C LYS A 298 14.31 -15.92 12.53
N LYS A 299 15.46 -15.63 11.92
CA LYS A 299 16.18 -16.55 11.04
C LYS A 299 16.92 -17.63 11.82
#